data_AF-B9XSW8-F1
#
_entry.id   AF-B9XSW8-F1
#
_cell.length_a   1.000
_cell.length_b   1.000
_cell.length_c   1.000
_cell.angle_alpha   90.00
_cell.angle_beta   90.00
_cell.angle_gamma   90.00
#
_symmetry.space_group_name_H-M   'P 1'
#
loop_
_entity.id
_entity.type
_entity.pdbx_description
1 polymer ?
#
loop_
_entity_poly.entity_id
_entity_poly.type
_entity_poly.pdbx_seq_one_letter_code
_entity_poly.pdbx_strand_id
1 'polypeptide(L)'
;MALGWQVWRQNHRSIWLIVGIISFCSLANQIVPERMRLVESYRELLNTVNGMLMALSLLFIFGIFNYTETRPGKEWTGFPYRLFVLPVSTLLLVALPICLGVTSIVVAYWLWAKLVFTHAELSATWWFPLVLGTFMVLYQTVLWSLAGFRVIRIVVLGLLGPIFVFIGVLPFAAKDTTGAFWISEKFLSAILVGIAVAAFLTAWASVARQRGRKRTKGAVG
;
A
#
# COMPACT_ATOMS: atom_id res chain seq x y z
N MET A 1 14.84 -1.20 -16.58
CA MET A 1 13.47 -1.31 -17.14
C MET A 1 12.92 -2.74 -17.23
N ALA A 2 13.76 -3.79 -17.31
CA ALA A 2 13.28 -5.18 -17.37
C ALA A 2 12.42 -5.64 -16.17
N LEU A 3 12.69 -5.13 -14.96
CA LEU A 3 11.94 -5.49 -13.76
C LEU A 3 10.49 -5.01 -13.81
N GLY A 4 10.25 -3.73 -14.12
CA GLY A 4 8.90 -3.18 -14.23
C GLY A 4 8.06 -3.92 -15.28
N TRP A 5 8.68 -4.33 -16.38
CA TRP A 5 8.02 -5.12 -17.41
C TRP A 5 7.57 -6.50 -16.92
N GLN A 6 8.39 -7.17 -16.11
CA GLN A 6 8.04 -8.47 -15.56
C GLN A 6 6.87 -8.38 -14.57
N VAL A 7 6.88 -7.36 -13.71
CA VAL A 7 5.78 -7.07 -12.78
C VAL A 7 4.49 -6.81 -13.54
N TRP A 8 4.57 -5.96 -14.56
CA TRP A 8 3.44 -5.66 -15.44
C TRP A 8 2.86 -6.94 -16.06
N ARG A 9 3.70 -7.77 -16.69
CA ARG A 9 3.25 -8.99 -17.36
C ARG A 9 2.60 -9.99 -16.39
N GLN A 10 3.15 -10.13 -15.19
CA GLN A 10 2.62 -11.06 -14.19
C GLN A 10 1.29 -10.58 -13.60
N ASN A 11 1.15 -9.27 -13.36
CA ASN A 11 0.03 -8.71 -12.64
C ASN A 11 -1.00 -7.99 -13.53
N HIS A 12 -0.88 -8.07 -14.86
CA HIS A 12 -1.77 -7.36 -15.79
C HIS A 12 -3.25 -7.63 -15.52
N ARG A 13 -3.65 -8.86 -15.18
CA ARG A 13 -5.05 -9.20 -14.87
C ARG A 13 -5.59 -8.40 -13.68
N SER A 14 -4.82 -8.30 -12.60
CA SER A 14 -5.22 -7.54 -11.41
C SER A 14 -5.27 -6.04 -11.69
N ILE A 15 -4.35 -5.53 -12.51
CA ILE A 15 -4.36 -4.12 -12.94
C ILE A 15 -5.62 -3.82 -13.75
N TRP A 16 -5.96 -4.68 -14.74
CA TRP A 16 -7.18 -4.55 -15.51
C TRP A 16 -8.44 -4.65 -14.65
N LEU A 17 -8.45 -5.51 -13.62
CA LEU A 17 -9.55 -5.57 -12.67
C LEU A 17 -9.70 -4.27 -11.89
N ILE A 18 -8.63 -3.68 -11.38
CA ILE A 18 -8.68 -2.39 -10.66
C ILE A 18 -9.20 -1.28 -11.58
N VAL A 19 -8.65 -1.17 -12.79
CA VAL A 19 -9.08 -0.19 -13.79
C VAL A 19 -10.55 -0.41 -14.17
N GLY A 20 -10.97 -1.67 -14.34
CA GLY A 20 -12.35 -2.04 -14.61
C GLY A 20 -13.30 -1.65 -13.48
N ILE A 21 -12.94 -1.93 -12.22
CA ILE A 21 -13.74 -1.53 -11.05
C ILE A 21 -13.88 -0.02 -10.98
N ILE A 22 -12.78 0.74 -11.11
CA ILE A 22 -12.82 2.21 -11.05
C ILE A 22 -13.68 2.78 -12.20
N SER A 23 -13.48 2.27 -13.42
CA SER A 23 -14.22 2.73 -14.60
C SER A 23 -15.70 2.40 -14.48
N PHE A 24 -16.03 1.19 -14.04
CA PHE A 24 -17.41 0.77 -13.81
C PHE A 24 -18.10 1.63 -12.74
N CYS A 25 -17.44 1.89 -11.61
CA CYS A 25 -17.99 2.73 -10.55
C CYS A 25 -18.14 4.19 -11.00
N SER A 26 -17.18 4.71 -11.77
CA SER A 26 -17.25 6.08 -12.31
C SER A 26 -18.41 6.22 -13.31
N LEU A 27 -18.57 5.27 -14.22
CA LEU A 27 -19.68 5.24 -15.19
C LEU A 27 -21.03 5.06 -14.49
N ALA A 28 -21.13 4.11 -13.55
CA ALA A 28 -22.33 3.91 -12.75
C ALA A 28 -22.71 5.20 -12.02
N ASN A 29 -21.73 5.90 -11.44
CA ASN A 29 -21.98 7.17 -10.79
C ASN A 29 -22.53 8.20 -11.79
N GLN A 30 -21.95 8.36 -12.97
CA GLN A 30 -22.41 9.32 -13.99
C GLN A 30 -23.80 9.03 -14.55
N ILE A 31 -24.21 7.76 -14.63
CA ILE A 31 -25.50 7.35 -15.20
C ILE A 31 -26.66 7.55 -14.22
N VAL A 32 -26.39 7.52 -12.90
CA VAL A 32 -27.43 7.67 -11.87
C VAL A 32 -28.06 9.07 -11.96
N PRO A 33 -29.39 9.17 -12.17
CA PRO A 33 -30.09 10.45 -12.22
C PRO A 33 -29.94 11.24 -10.92
N GLU A 34 -29.73 12.56 -11.02
CA GLU A 34 -29.57 13.44 -9.85
C GLU A 34 -30.72 13.30 -8.83
N ARG A 35 -31.94 13.04 -9.31
CA ARG A 35 -33.12 12.81 -8.45
C ARG A 35 -32.94 11.62 -7.49
N MET A 36 -32.28 10.55 -7.90
CA MET A 36 -32.03 9.40 -7.04
C MET A 36 -30.92 9.69 -6.01
N ARG A 37 -29.97 10.57 -6.33
CA ARG A 37 -28.90 10.98 -5.41
C ARG A 37 -29.40 11.84 -4.24
N LEU A 38 -30.54 12.51 -4.41
CA LEU A 38 -31.16 13.31 -3.35
C LEU A 38 -31.83 12.44 -2.27
N VAL A 39 -32.08 11.16 -2.56
CA VAL A 39 -32.60 10.22 -1.56
C VAL A 39 -31.45 9.79 -0.64
N GLU A 40 -31.51 10.23 0.62
CA GLU A 40 -30.44 10.04 1.60
C GLU A 40 -30.03 8.57 1.78
N SER A 41 -31.01 7.66 1.86
CA SER A 41 -30.76 6.22 1.98
C SER A 41 -29.99 5.64 0.77
N TYR A 42 -30.29 6.11 -0.45
CA TYR A 42 -29.59 5.65 -1.65
C TYR A 42 -28.16 6.21 -1.71
N ARG A 43 -27.97 7.47 -1.28
CA ARG A 43 -26.65 8.10 -1.17
C ARG A 43 -25.74 7.36 -0.19
N GLU A 44 -26.26 6.99 0.98
CA GLU A 44 -25.51 6.23 2.00
C GLU A 44 -25.12 4.84 1.50
N LEU A 45 -26.05 4.13 0.85
CA LEU A 45 -25.78 2.82 0.28
C LEU A 45 -24.71 2.89 -0.83
N LEU A 46 -24.83 3.85 -1.75
CA LEU A 46 -23.82 4.08 -2.78
C LEU A 46 -22.44 4.41 -2.19
N ASN A 47 -22.39 5.30 -1.18
CA ASN A 47 -21.13 5.65 -0.53
C ASN A 47 -20.49 4.46 0.18
N THR A 48 -21.30 3.62 0.84
CA THR A 48 -20.83 2.41 1.52
C THR A 48 -20.27 1.40 0.53
N VAL A 49 -21.00 1.13 -0.56
CA VAL A 49 -20.57 0.21 -1.62
C VAL A 49 -19.30 0.72 -2.30
N ASN A 50 -19.25 2.01 -2.67
CA ASN A 50 -18.06 2.63 -3.26
C ASN A 50 -16.87 2.58 -2.29
N GLY A 51 -17.09 2.80 -1.00
CA GLY A 51 -16.06 2.67 0.04
C GLY A 51 -15.51 1.25 0.14
N MET A 52 -16.37 0.23 0.13
CA MET A 52 -15.96 -1.18 0.14
C MET A 52 -15.18 -1.55 -1.13
N LEU A 53 -15.63 -1.10 -2.31
CA LEU A 53 -14.95 -1.33 -3.58
C LEU A 53 -13.60 -0.62 -3.65
N MET A 54 -13.51 0.60 -3.11
CA MET A 54 -12.24 1.31 -2.95
C MET A 54 -11.30 0.50 -2.05
N ALA A 55 -11.75 0.12 -0.86
CA ALA A 55 -10.94 -0.69 0.07
C ALA A 55 -10.45 -2.00 -0.58
N LEU A 56 -11.34 -2.70 -1.29
CA LEU A 56 -11.00 -3.91 -2.02
C LEU A 56 -9.95 -3.65 -3.13
N SER A 57 -10.09 -2.56 -3.88
CA SER A 57 -9.11 -2.18 -4.91
C SER A 57 -7.74 -1.86 -4.31
N LEU A 58 -7.70 -1.19 -3.15
CA LEU A 58 -6.46 -0.91 -2.44
C LEU A 58 -5.82 -2.20 -1.92
N LEU A 59 -6.61 -3.13 -1.37
CA LEU A 59 -6.16 -4.47 -0.98
C LEU A 59 -5.55 -5.23 -2.15
N PHE A 60 -6.15 -5.15 -3.35
CA PHE A 60 -5.56 -5.72 -4.56
C PHE A 60 -4.20 -5.11 -4.89
N ILE A 61 -4.01 -3.80 -4.71
CA ILE A 61 -2.71 -3.15 -4.88
C ILE A 61 -1.68 -3.74 -3.90
N PHE A 62 -2.01 -3.88 -2.62
CA PHE A 62 -1.13 -4.56 -1.65
C PHE A 62 -0.78 -5.98 -2.11
N GLY A 63 -1.76 -6.73 -2.60
CA GLY A 63 -1.57 -8.07 -3.16
C GLY A 63 -0.66 -8.09 -4.41
N ILE A 64 -0.83 -7.15 -5.34
CA ILE A 64 0.01 -7.01 -6.55
C ILE A 64 1.47 -6.78 -6.18
N PHE A 65 1.71 -5.93 -5.18
CA PHE A 65 3.04 -5.59 -4.69
C PHE A 65 3.54 -6.54 -3.59
N ASN A 66 2.80 -7.62 -3.30
CA ASN A 66 3.28 -8.71 -2.47
C ASN A 66 4.29 -9.54 -3.29
N TYR A 67 5.51 -9.01 -3.43
CA TYR A 67 6.62 -9.66 -4.11
C TYR A 67 7.17 -10.85 -3.32
N THR A 68 6.35 -11.89 -3.18
CA THR A 68 6.78 -13.17 -2.66
C THR A 68 6.92 -14.13 -3.83
N GLU A 69 8.17 -14.38 -4.26
CA GLU A 69 8.43 -15.54 -5.13
C GLU A 69 8.12 -16.79 -4.30
N THR A 70 6.97 -17.43 -4.55
CA THR A 70 6.67 -18.76 -4.05
C THR A 70 7.41 -19.77 -4.91
N ARG A 71 8.52 -20.30 -4.41
CA ARG A 71 9.16 -21.47 -5.04
C ARG A 71 8.41 -22.73 -4.60
N PRO A 72 7.79 -23.50 -5.52
CA PRO A 72 7.28 -24.82 -5.18
C PRO A 72 8.47 -25.69 -4.77
N GLY A 73 8.53 -26.06 -3.48
CA GLY A 73 9.58 -26.93 -2.91
C GLY A 73 10.52 -26.31 -1.87
N LYS A 74 10.52 -24.99 -1.65
CA LYS A 74 11.21 -24.39 -0.47
C LYS A 74 10.26 -23.46 0.26
N GLU A 75 10.10 -23.68 1.56
CA GLU A 75 9.22 -22.87 2.41
C GLU A 75 9.65 -21.40 2.57
N TRP A 76 10.76 -21.01 1.94
CA TRP A 76 11.29 -19.66 2.01
C TRP A 76 10.53 -18.70 1.09
N THR A 77 9.58 -17.96 1.64
CA THR A 77 8.92 -16.82 1.01
C THR A 77 9.67 -15.54 1.36
N GLY A 78 10.72 -15.22 0.59
CA GLY A 78 11.60 -14.07 0.83
C GLY A 78 11.82 -13.19 -0.39
N PHE A 79 12.74 -12.23 -0.26
CA PHE A 79 13.12 -11.33 -1.34
C PHE A 79 13.56 -12.12 -2.59
N PRO A 80 13.11 -11.74 -3.80
CA PRO A 80 13.32 -12.53 -5.02
C PRO A 80 14.79 -12.88 -5.20
N TYR A 81 15.11 -14.18 -5.31
CA TYR A 81 16.51 -14.62 -5.34
C TYR A 81 17.22 -14.09 -6.59
N ARG A 82 16.48 -14.00 -7.69
CA ARG A 82 16.96 -13.55 -9.01
C ARG A 82 17.55 -12.14 -8.98
N LEU A 83 17.04 -11.30 -8.09
CA LEU A 83 17.46 -9.91 -7.95
C LEU A 83 18.86 -9.77 -7.32
N PHE A 84 19.32 -10.74 -6.53
CA PHE A 84 20.66 -10.70 -5.92
C PHE A 84 21.79 -11.01 -6.91
N VAL A 85 21.48 -11.63 -8.05
CA VAL A 85 22.45 -12.02 -9.09
C VAL A 85 22.80 -10.83 -9.97
N LEU A 86 21.93 -9.83 -10.06
CA LEU A 86 22.16 -8.64 -10.86
C LEU A 86 23.17 -7.70 -10.17
N PRO A 87 24.12 -7.09 -10.92
CA PRO A 87 25.12 -6.17 -10.40
C PRO A 87 24.52 -4.77 -10.10
N VAL A 88 23.33 -4.73 -9.47
CA VAL A 88 22.65 -3.49 -9.10
C VAL A 88 22.88 -3.18 -7.63
N SER A 89 22.82 -1.89 -7.29
CA SER A 89 22.92 -1.43 -5.91
C SER A 89 21.72 -1.95 -5.09
N THR A 90 21.99 -2.42 -3.88
CA THR A 90 20.96 -2.94 -2.97
C THR A 90 19.91 -1.88 -2.62
N LEU A 91 20.29 -0.59 -2.66
CA LEU A 91 19.38 0.52 -2.48
C LEU A 91 18.34 0.60 -3.60
N LEU A 92 18.76 0.54 -4.86
CA LEU A 92 17.84 0.64 -6.01
C LEU A 92 16.87 -0.54 -6.04
N LEU A 93 17.35 -1.72 -5.64
CA LEU A 93 16.57 -2.94 -5.49
C LEU A 93 15.41 -2.83 -4.48
N VAL A 94 15.58 -2.04 -3.43
CA VAL A 94 14.59 -1.85 -2.36
C VAL A 94 13.73 -0.60 -2.65
N ALA A 95 14.35 0.49 -3.11
CA ALA A 95 13.69 1.74 -3.39
C ALA A 95 12.70 1.63 -4.56
N LEU A 96 13.07 0.96 -5.64
CA LEU A 96 12.22 0.85 -6.83
C LEU A 96 10.84 0.22 -6.52
N PRO A 97 10.74 -0.97 -5.89
CA PRO A 97 9.43 -1.55 -5.53
C PRO A 97 8.65 -0.72 -4.51
N ILE A 98 9.33 -0.05 -3.57
CA ILE A 98 8.67 0.85 -2.61
C ILE A 98 8.06 2.04 -3.34
N CYS A 99 8.85 2.74 -4.15
CA CYS A 99 8.39 3.90 -4.92
C CYS A 99 7.24 3.53 -5.86
N LEU A 100 7.33 2.39 -6.56
CA LEU A 100 6.25 1.90 -7.43
C LEU A 100 4.98 1.58 -6.63
N GLY A 101 5.12 0.93 -5.47
CA GLY A 101 4.00 0.60 -4.60
C GLY A 101 3.29 1.83 -4.05
N VAL A 102 4.07 2.77 -3.49
CA VAL A 102 3.56 4.05 -2.96
C VAL A 102 2.91 4.88 -4.06
N THR A 103 3.55 5.01 -5.22
CA THR A 103 2.99 5.75 -6.36
C THR A 103 1.67 5.13 -6.81
N SER A 104 1.61 3.80 -6.92
CA SER A 104 0.41 3.10 -7.38
C SER A 104 -0.77 3.26 -6.42
N ILE A 105 -0.54 3.13 -5.11
CA ILE A 105 -1.61 3.26 -4.12
C ILE A 105 -2.10 4.71 -4.01
N VAL A 106 -1.18 5.69 -4.09
CA VAL A 106 -1.51 7.11 -4.06
C VAL A 106 -2.31 7.49 -5.31
N VAL A 107 -1.86 7.10 -6.51
CA VAL A 107 -2.58 7.35 -7.76
C VAL A 107 -3.96 6.71 -7.74
N ALA A 108 -4.08 5.45 -7.30
CA ALA A 108 -5.37 4.78 -7.19
C ALA A 108 -6.32 5.53 -6.24
N TYR A 109 -5.84 5.96 -5.08
CA TYR A 109 -6.63 6.77 -4.16
C TYR A 109 -7.09 8.08 -4.82
N TRP A 110 -6.19 8.81 -5.50
CA TRP A 110 -6.56 10.05 -6.19
C TRP A 110 -7.58 9.82 -7.30
N LEU A 111 -7.47 8.72 -8.04
CA LEU A 111 -8.45 8.34 -9.05
C LEU A 111 -9.83 8.08 -8.42
N TRP A 112 -9.91 7.35 -7.31
CA TRP A 112 -11.16 7.16 -6.57
C TRP A 112 -11.73 8.48 -6.06
N ALA A 113 -10.90 9.30 -5.41
CA ALA A 113 -11.31 10.59 -4.87
C ALA A 113 -11.86 11.51 -5.97
N LYS A 114 -11.20 11.58 -7.13
CA LYS A 114 -11.60 12.47 -8.23
C LYS A 114 -12.73 11.93 -9.08
N LEU A 115 -12.76 10.63 -9.38
CA LEU A 115 -13.69 10.04 -10.36
C LEU A 115 -14.98 9.50 -9.75
N VAL A 116 -14.93 9.03 -8.51
CA VAL A 116 -16.06 8.39 -7.83
C VAL A 116 -16.62 9.32 -6.77
N PHE A 117 -15.76 9.92 -5.96
CA PHE A 117 -16.18 10.78 -4.85
C PHE A 117 -16.21 12.27 -5.18
N THR A 118 -16.29 12.66 -6.46
CA THR A 118 -16.26 14.07 -6.92
C THR A 118 -17.23 14.99 -6.18
N HIS A 119 -18.37 14.45 -5.72
CA HIS A 119 -19.45 15.19 -5.07
C HIS A 119 -19.51 14.98 -3.55
N ALA A 120 -18.74 14.03 -3.02
CA ALA A 120 -18.63 13.88 -1.59
C ALA A 120 -17.59 14.89 -1.10
N GLU A 121 -17.89 15.61 -0.02
CA GLU A 121 -16.94 16.48 0.69
C GLU A 121 -15.86 15.66 1.41
N LEU A 122 -15.27 14.67 0.73
CA LEU A 122 -13.95 14.20 1.07
C LEU A 122 -13.04 15.39 0.81
N SER A 123 -12.86 16.23 1.84
CA SER A 123 -11.77 17.19 1.90
C SER A 123 -10.54 16.44 1.37
N ALA A 124 -10.03 16.88 0.22
CA ALA A 124 -8.92 16.26 -0.49
C ALA A 124 -7.63 16.48 0.30
N THR A 125 -7.63 15.96 1.51
CA THR A 125 -6.63 16.15 2.53
C THR A 125 -5.54 15.14 2.22
N TRP A 126 -4.34 15.68 2.05
CA TRP A 126 -3.09 14.96 1.79
C TRP A 126 -2.78 13.88 2.86
N TRP A 127 -3.48 13.94 4.01
CA TRP A 127 -3.50 12.94 5.07
C TRP A 127 -3.70 11.48 4.60
N PHE A 128 -4.79 11.17 3.90
CA PHE A 128 -5.09 9.77 3.51
C PHE A 128 -4.03 9.17 2.56
N PRO A 129 -3.61 9.85 1.48
CA PRO A 129 -2.49 9.40 0.66
C PRO A 129 -1.22 9.16 1.47
N LEU A 130 -0.93 10.02 2.46
CA LEU A 130 0.25 9.89 3.30
C LEU A 130 0.19 8.65 4.21
N VAL A 131 -0.96 8.42 4.85
CA VAL A 131 -1.22 7.23 5.69
C VAL A 131 -1.11 5.96 4.84
N LEU A 132 -1.75 5.93 3.67
CA LEU A 132 -1.69 4.80 2.73
C LEU A 132 -0.28 4.55 2.20
N GLY A 133 0.44 5.60 1.84
CA GLY A 133 1.84 5.52 1.40
C GLY A 133 2.73 4.96 2.50
N THR A 134 2.60 5.46 3.73
CA THR A 134 3.36 4.98 4.89
C THR A 134 3.05 3.51 5.19
N PHE A 135 1.78 3.13 5.17
CA PHE A 135 1.35 1.74 5.33
C PHE A 135 1.97 0.84 4.26
N MET A 136 2.05 1.31 3.01
CA MET A 136 2.68 0.58 1.91
C MET A 136 4.18 0.36 2.12
N VAL A 137 4.91 1.35 2.63
CA VAL A 137 6.33 1.20 2.99
C VAL A 137 6.51 0.17 4.09
N LEU A 138 5.70 0.24 5.16
CA LEU A 138 5.74 -0.72 6.26
C LEU A 138 5.38 -2.13 5.81
N TYR A 139 4.33 -2.26 4.99
CA TYR A 139 3.90 -3.53 4.41
C TYR A 139 5.07 -4.22 3.68
N GLN A 140 5.71 -3.52 2.75
CA GLN A 140 6.87 -4.06 2.03
C GLN A 140 8.06 -4.35 2.95
N THR A 141 8.30 -3.49 3.96
CA THR A 141 9.37 -3.69 4.94
C THR A 141 9.17 -4.96 5.75
N VAL A 142 7.95 -5.21 6.22
CA VAL A 142 7.59 -6.43 6.96
C VAL A 142 7.73 -7.66 6.07
N LEU A 143 7.27 -7.60 4.82
CA LEU A 143 7.41 -8.70 3.87
C LEU A 143 8.89 -9.10 3.66
N TRP A 144 9.81 -8.13 3.59
CA TRP A 144 11.23 -8.42 3.32
C TRP A 144 12.06 -8.75 4.56
N SER A 145 11.75 -8.12 5.70
CA SER A 145 12.45 -8.38 6.96
C SER A 145 12.04 -9.72 7.59
N LEU A 146 10.76 -10.11 7.51
CA LEU A 146 10.23 -11.35 8.09
C LEU A 146 10.14 -12.51 7.08
N ALA A 147 11.03 -12.53 6.09
CA ALA A 147 11.11 -13.58 5.07
C ALA A 147 11.16 -15.02 5.66
N GLY A 148 11.75 -15.19 6.84
CA GLY A 148 11.90 -16.50 7.51
C GLY A 148 10.72 -16.94 8.38
N PHE A 149 9.82 -16.04 8.78
CA PHE A 149 8.76 -16.33 9.76
C PHE A 149 7.38 -16.01 9.20
N ARG A 150 6.75 -17.01 8.56
CA ARG A 150 5.43 -16.84 7.91
C ARG A 150 4.33 -16.42 8.89
N VAL A 151 4.24 -17.09 10.03
CA VAL A 151 3.20 -16.81 11.03
C VAL A 151 3.34 -15.41 11.62
N ILE A 152 4.54 -15.04 12.06
CA ILE A 152 4.81 -13.71 12.62
C ILE A 152 4.49 -12.62 11.59
N ARG A 153 4.82 -12.84 10.31
CA ARG A 153 4.49 -11.90 9.23
C ARG A 153 2.99 -11.66 9.10
N ILE A 154 2.19 -12.73 9.11
CA ILE A 154 0.72 -12.63 9.04
C ILE A 154 0.18 -11.88 10.25
N VAL A 155 0.67 -12.20 11.45
CA VAL A 155 0.26 -11.52 12.69
C VAL A 155 0.60 -10.02 12.64
N VAL A 156 1.83 -9.66 12.27
CA VAL A 156 2.27 -8.26 12.19
C VAL A 156 1.47 -7.49 11.14
N LEU A 157 1.25 -8.06 9.94
CA LEU A 157 0.43 -7.43 8.91
C LEU A 157 -1.03 -7.29 9.32
N GLY A 158 -1.57 -8.30 10.02
CA GLY A 158 -2.92 -8.29 10.56
C GLY A 158 -3.12 -7.22 11.63
N LEU A 159 -2.10 -6.94 12.46
CA LEU A 159 -2.13 -5.87 13.46
C LEU A 159 -1.92 -4.48 12.87
N LEU A 160 -1.06 -4.36 11.86
CA LEU A 160 -0.80 -3.06 11.21
C LEU A 160 -2.07 -2.50 10.55
N GLY A 161 -2.93 -3.34 9.97
CA GLY A 161 -4.18 -2.90 9.33
C GLY A 161 -5.07 -2.07 10.26
N PRO A 162 -5.57 -2.64 11.37
CA PRO A 162 -6.38 -1.92 12.36
C PRO A 162 -5.70 -0.67 12.93
N ILE A 163 -4.39 -0.74 13.20
CA ILE A 163 -3.62 0.42 13.71
C ILE A 163 -3.68 1.57 12.69
N PHE A 164 -3.46 1.29 11.41
CA PHE A 164 -3.50 2.31 10.37
C PHE A 164 -4.91 2.83 10.08
N VAL A 165 -5.93 1.99 10.20
CA VAL A 165 -7.34 2.43 10.16
C VAL A 165 -7.60 3.40 11.31
N PHE A 166 -7.19 3.06 12.53
CA PHE A 166 -7.33 3.93 13.69
C PHE A 166 -6.62 5.28 13.50
N ILE A 167 -5.35 5.26 13.06
CA ILE A 167 -4.59 6.47 12.73
C ILE A 167 -5.29 7.30 11.64
N GLY A 168 -5.82 6.65 10.60
CA GLY A 168 -6.50 7.31 9.49
C GLY A 168 -7.75 8.09 9.92
N VAL A 169 -8.52 7.55 10.88
CA VAL A 169 -9.75 8.16 11.42
C VAL A 169 -9.45 9.22 12.50
N LEU A 170 -8.26 9.17 13.10
CA LEU A 170 -7.90 10.00 14.25
C LEU A 170 -8.09 11.51 14.04
N PRO A 171 -7.70 12.14 12.91
CA PRO A 171 -7.95 13.57 12.70
C PRO A 171 -9.43 13.94 12.60
N PHE A 172 -10.30 13.01 12.18
CA PHE A 172 -11.74 13.25 12.09
C PHE A 172 -12.39 13.25 13.47
N ALA A 173 -11.99 12.31 14.33
CA ALA A 173 -12.44 12.29 15.72
C ALA A 173 -11.92 13.48 16.53
N ALA A 174 -10.74 13.99 16.18
CA ALA A 174 -10.10 15.07 16.92
C ALA A 174 -10.53 16.48 16.51
N LYS A 175 -11.27 16.65 15.40
CA LYS A 175 -11.84 17.95 15.01
C LYS A 175 -12.71 18.55 16.12
N ASP A 176 -13.32 17.72 16.95
CA ASP A 176 -14.17 18.15 18.05
C ASP A 176 -13.38 18.48 19.34
N THR A 177 -12.08 18.15 19.40
CA THR A 177 -11.24 18.33 20.60
C THR A 177 -10.21 19.44 20.38
N THR A 178 -10.63 20.69 20.58
CA THR A 178 -9.94 21.95 20.21
C THR A 178 -8.62 22.29 20.94
N GLY A 179 -7.95 21.37 21.64
CA GLY A 179 -6.81 21.70 22.52
C GLY A 179 -5.53 20.87 22.39
N ALA A 180 -5.52 19.75 21.67
CA ALA A 180 -4.39 18.82 21.72
C ALA A 180 -3.39 19.04 20.57
N PHE A 181 -2.29 19.75 20.82
CA PHE A 181 -1.18 19.94 19.85
C PHE A 181 -0.64 18.60 19.29
N TRP A 182 -0.68 17.52 20.10
CA TRP A 182 -0.26 16.17 19.71
C TRP A 182 -1.12 15.55 18.60
N ILE A 183 -2.33 16.07 18.37
CA ILE A 183 -3.23 15.60 17.32
C ILE A 183 -3.16 16.51 16.07
N SER A 184 -2.22 17.46 16.05
CA SER A 184 -1.98 18.27 14.86
C SER A 184 -1.61 17.39 13.68
N GLU A 185 -2.30 17.59 12.56
CA GLU A 185 -2.07 16.86 11.30
C GLU A 185 -0.60 16.94 10.88
N LYS A 186 0.05 18.08 11.11
CA LYS A 186 1.49 18.28 10.82
C LYS A 186 2.38 17.37 11.66
N PHE A 187 2.09 17.24 12.95
CA PHE A 187 2.88 16.43 13.88
C PHE A 187 2.72 14.94 13.58
N LEU A 188 1.48 14.48 13.39
CA LEU A 188 1.19 13.10 13.00
C LEU A 188 1.83 12.75 11.65
N SER A 189 1.82 13.67 10.70
CA SER A 189 2.44 13.49 9.39
C SER A 189 3.96 13.39 9.48
N ALA A 190 4.59 14.23 10.32
CA ALA A 190 6.03 14.12 10.59
C ALA A 190 6.40 12.77 11.22
N ILE A 191 5.58 12.27 12.15
CA ILE A 191 5.75 10.94 12.74
C ILE A 191 5.64 9.85 11.66
N LEU A 192 4.59 9.89 10.82
CA LEU A 192 4.40 8.90 9.77
C LEU A 192 5.56 8.88 8.76
N VAL A 193 6.04 10.04 8.35
CA VAL A 193 7.23 10.16 7.49
C VAL A 193 8.47 9.58 8.19
N GLY A 194 8.68 9.90 9.47
CA GLY A 194 9.78 9.35 10.26
C GLY A 194 9.73 7.82 10.34
N ILE A 195 8.55 7.25 10.59
CA ILE A 195 8.30 5.80 10.60
C ILE A 195 8.58 5.19 9.23
N ALA A 196 8.10 5.83 8.15
CA ALA A 196 8.35 5.36 6.78
C ALA A 196 9.85 5.30 6.46
N VAL A 197 10.61 6.33 6.84
CA VAL A 197 12.07 6.38 6.64
C VAL A 197 12.77 5.30 7.46
N ALA A 198 12.41 5.14 8.73
CA ALA A 198 12.98 4.10 9.60
C ALA A 198 12.69 2.69 9.06
N ALA A 199 11.47 2.46 8.57
CA ALA A 199 11.06 1.21 7.94
C ALA A 199 11.88 0.94 6.67
N PHE A 200 12.03 1.94 5.79
CA PHE A 200 12.86 1.85 4.59
C PHE A 200 14.32 1.47 4.92
N LEU A 201 14.93 2.13 5.91
CA LEU A 201 16.29 1.83 6.34
C LEU A 201 16.40 0.41 6.91
N THR A 202 15.40 -0.04 7.67
CA THR A 202 15.31 -1.40 8.22
C THR A 202 15.20 -2.45 7.12
N ALA A 203 14.38 -2.20 6.10
CA ALA A 203 14.27 -3.03 4.90
C ALA A 203 15.62 -3.14 4.19
N TRP A 204 16.26 -1.99 3.93
CA TRP A 204 17.56 -1.94 3.27
C TRP A 204 18.64 -2.70 4.05
N ALA A 205 18.77 -2.45 5.36
CA ALA A 205 19.73 -3.14 6.22
C ALA A 205 19.49 -4.65 6.27
N SER A 206 18.23 -5.09 6.27
CA SER A 206 17.86 -6.50 6.23
C SER A 206 18.30 -7.15 4.92
N VAL A 207 18.05 -6.52 3.78
CA VAL A 207 18.45 -7.03 2.46
C VAL A 207 19.97 -7.02 2.29
N ALA A 208 20.66 -5.97 2.76
CA ALA A 208 22.12 -5.88 2.73
C ALA A 208 22.78 -7.02 3.53
N ARG A 209 22.27 -7.30 4.75
CA ARG A 209 22.74 -8.43 5.57
C ARG A 209 22.51 -9.79 4.89
N GLN A 210 21.36 -9.98 4.24
CA GLN A 210 21.06 -11.21 3.49
C GLN A 210 22.00 -11.40 2.29
N ARG A 211 22.38 -10.32 1.58
CA ARG A 211 23.35 -10.37 0.48
C ARG A 211 24.75 -10.75 0.96
N GLY A 212 25.20 -10.17 2.08
CA GLY A 212 26.51 -10.47 2.67
C GLY A 212 26.67 -11.93 3.08
N ARG A 213 25.68 -12.51 3.78
CA ARG A 213 25.70 -13.92 4.22
C ARG A 213 25.82 -14.94 3.08
N LYS A 214 25.40 -14.60 1.86
CA LYS A 214 25.50 -15.51 0.71
C LYS A 214 26.88 -15.52 0.08
N ARG A 215 27.59 -14.38 0.06
CA ARG A 215 28.97 -14.31 -0.47
C ARG A 215 29.93 -15.18 0.32
N THR A 216 29.79 -15.23 1.65
CA THR A 216 30.66 -16.05 2.51
C THR A 216 30.38 -17.54 2.38
N LYS A 217 29.10 -17.96 2.26
CA LYS A 217 28.77 -19.38 2.07
C LYS A 217 29.18 -19.95 0.70
N GLY A 218 29.29 -19.11 -0.32
CA GLY A 218 29.74 -19.54 -1.66
C GLY A 218 31.26 -19.61 -1.84
N ALA A 219 32.05 -19.17 -0.85
CA ALA A 219 33.51 -19.20 -0.91
C ALA A 219 34.14 -20.38 -0.13
N VAL A 220 33.31 -21.21 0.51
CA VAL A 220 33.72 -22.30 1.43
C VAL A 220 33.24 -23.67 0.93
N GLY A 221 32.74 -23.77 -0.30
CA GLY A 221 32.33 -25.02 -0.94
C GLY A 221 32.79 -25.06 -2.37
#